data_AF-A0A9X9LYT8-F1
#
_entry.id   AF-A0A9X9LYT8-F1
#
_cell.length_a   1.000
_cell.length_b   1.000
_cell.length_c   1.000
_cell.angle_alpha   90.00
_cell.angle_beta   90.00
_cell.angle_gamma   90.00
#
_symmetry.space_group_name_H-M   'P 1'
#
loop_
_entity.id
_entity.type
_entity.pdbx_description
1 polymer ?
#
loop_
_entity_poly.entity_id
_entity_poly.type
_entity_poly.pdbx_seq_one_letter_code
_entity_poly.pdbx_strand_id
1 'polypeptide(L)' 'MQDLDANKDNEVDFNEFVVMVAALTVACNDYFIEQLKKKGK' A
#
# COMPACT_ATOMS: atom_id res chain seq x y z
N MET A 1 13.47 -0.76 2.36
CA MET A 1 13.03 -0.88 3.77
C MET A 1 13.09 0.45 4.50
N GLN A 2 14.07 1.33 4.27
CA GLN A 2 14.14 2.65 4.92
C GLN A 2 12.88 3.53 4.73
N ASP A 3 12.15 3.38 3.62
CA ASP A 3 10.90 4.13 3.40
C ASP A 3 9.73 3.63 4.28
N LEU A 4 9.87 2.46 4.90
CA LEU A 4 8.88 1.88 5.82
C LEU A 4 9.24 2.12 7.29
N ASP A 5 10.50 2.43 7.56
CA ASP A 5 11.07 2.72 8.88
C ASP A 5 10.70 4.15 9.29
N ALA A 6 9.41 4.34 9.60
CA ALA A 6 8.83 5.63 9.96
C ALA A 6 9.31 6.08 11.34
N ASN A 7 9.59 5.13 12.23
CA ASN A 7 10.04 5.39 13.58
C ASN A 7 11.59 5.53 13.69
N LYS A 8 12.34 5.16 12.64
CA LYS A 8 13.82 5.23 12.52
C LYS A 8 14.55 4.31 13.49
N ASP A 9 13.96 3.18 13.84
CA ASP A 9 14.58 2.16 14.68
C ASP A 9 15.47 1.19 13.90
N ASN A 10 15.52 1.33 12.56
CA ASN A 10 16.21 0.45 11.61
C ASN A 10 15.64 -0.98 11.53
N GLU A 11 14.48 -1.21 12.12
CA GLU A 11 13.69 -2.41 11.97
C GLU A 11 12.42 -2.08 11.16
N VAL A 12 11.59 -3.10 10.92
CA VAL A 12 10.24 -2.89 10.41
C VAL A 12 9.32 -3.56 11.39
N ASP A 13 8.59 -2.76 12.16
CA ASP A 13 7.66 -3.30 13.13
C ASP A 13 6.35 -3.78 12.46
N PHE A 14 5.53 -4.50 13.21
CA PHE A 14 4.27 -5.01 12.69
C PHE A 14 3.34 -3.88 12.20
N ASN A 15 3.36 -2.71 12.84
CA ASN A 15 2.53 -1.58 12.43
C ASN A 15 2.99 -1.03 11.09
N GLU A 16 4.29 -0.85 10.90
CA GLU A 16 4.88 -0.39 9.62
C GLU A 16 4.60 -1.37 8.48
N PHE A 17 4.71 -2.67 8.76
CA PHE A 17 4.31 -3.71 7.80
C PHE A 17 2.82 -3.64 7.44
N VAL A 18 1.94 -3.50 8.45
CA VAL A 18 0.48 -3.41 8.22
C VAL A 18 0.13 -2.15 7.45
N VAL A 19 0.77 -1.02 7.75
CA VAL A 19 0.59 0.24 7.01
C VAL A 19 0.97 0.07 5.54
N MET A 20 2.09 -0.60 5.25
CA MET A 20 2.50 -0.92 3.87
C MET A 20 1.44 -1.76 3.16
N VAL A 21 0.98 -2.85 3.78
CA VAL A 21 0.01 -3.77 3.19
C VAL A 21 -1.33 -3.06 2.96
N ALA A 22 -1.77 -2.23 3.91
CA ALA A 22 -2.99 -1.43 3.76
C ALA A 22 -2.87 -0.45 2.60
N ALA A 23 -1.77 0.30 2.51
CA ALA A 23 -1.53 1.26 1.43
C ALA A 23 -1.49 0.57 0.05
N LEU A 24 -0.81 -0.58 -0.06
CA LEU A 24 -0.77 -1.36 -1.29
C LEU A 24 -2.16 -1.88 -1.67
N THR A 25 -2.93 -2.37 -0.70
CA THR A 25 -4.28 -2.89 -0.94
C THR A 25 -5.21 -1.79 -1.46
N VAL A 26 -5.16 -0.59 -0.86
CA VAL A 26 -5.94 0.58 -1.32
C VAL A 26 -5.51 1.00 -2.72
N ALA A 27 -4.21 1.14 -2.97
CA ALA A 27 -3.69 1.52 -4.28
C ALA A 27 -4.08 0.50 -5.37
N CYS A 28 -4.00 -0.79 -5.07
CA CYS A 28 -4.45 -1.84 -5.98
C CYS A 28 -5.96 -1.76 -6.23
N ASN A 29 -6.77 -1.59 -5.19
CA ASN A 29 -8.22 -1.45 -5.33
C ASN A 29 -8.60 -0.29 -6.25
N ASP A 30 -8.01 0.89 -6.02
CA ASP A 30 -8.28 2.09 -6.83
C ASP A 30 -7.88 1.87 -8.30
N TYR A 31 -6.69 1.29 -8.53
CA TYR A 31 -6.23 0.92 -9.87
C TYR A 31 -7.21 -0.03 -10.56
N PHE A 32 -7.66 -1.11 -9.90
CA PHE A 32 -8.56 -2.08 -10.51
C PHE A 32 -9.95 -1.49 -10.77
N ILE A 33 -10.49 -0.67 -9.87
CA ILE A 33 -11.76 0.04 -10.08
C ILE A 33 -11.66 0.93 -11.34
N GLU A 34 -10.57 1.68 -11.49
CA GLU A 34 -10.36 2.49 -12.69
C GLU A 34 -10.24 1.66 -13.97
N GLN A 35 -9.51 0.56 -13.93
CA GLN A 35 -9.37 -0.35 -15.07
C GLN A 35 -10.72 -0.95 -15.48
N LEU A 36 -11.54 -1.37 -14.51
CA LEU A 36 -12.89 -1.89 -14.77
C LEU A 36 -13.79 -0.82 -15.40
N LYS A 37 -13.73 0.42 -14.91
CA LYS A 37 -14.46 1.56 -15.51
C LYS A 37 -14.02 1.83 -16.95
N LYS A 38 -12.73 1.67 -17.26
CA LYS A 38 -12.18 1.84 -18.62
C LYS A 38 -12.61 0.71 -19.56
N LYS A 39 -12.69 -0.53 -19.06
CA LYS A 39 -13.05 -1.73 -19.85
C LYS A 39 -14.55 -1.87 -20.14
N GLY A 40 -15.40 -1.20 -19.36
CA GLY A 40 -16.85 -1.16 -19.55
C GLY A 40 -17.37 -0.04 -20.46
N LYS A 41 -16.48 0.74 -21.11
CA LYS A 41 -16.77 1.66 -22.20
C LYS A 41 -16.34 1.05 -23.52
#